data_AF-A0ABD7W5Q3-F1
#
_entry.id   AF-A0ABD7W5Q3-F1
#
_cell.length_a   1.000
_cell.length_b   1.000
_cell.length_c   1.000
_cell.angle_alpha   90.00
_cell.angle_beta   90.00
_cell.angle_gamma   90.00
#
_symmetry.space_group_name_H-M   'P 1'
#
loop_
_entity.id
_entity.type
_entity.pdbx_description
1 polymer ?
#
loop_
_entity_poly.entity_id
_entity_poly.type
_entity_poly.pdbx_seq_one_letter_code
_entity_poly.pdbx_strand_id
1 'polypeptide(L)'
;MNVFEMEGFLRGKCVPRDLKVNETNAEYLVRKFAEAEAKCAALAEDQQKAIESIKQADAAVKLAHEKFSALAAENAGLKHAMAVTLEHVSVTDAGQAGVAAMIINDALHHSETPATDAFLAEVRAQGVEMFAECAYTLEHHDHAVAFAAELRKGGNQ
;
A
#
# COMPACT_ATOMS: atom_id res chain seq x y z
N MET A 1 -37.85 -8.85 12.20
CA MET A 1 -38.86 -9.46 13.07
C MET A 1 -38.18 -9.82 14.37
N ASN A 2 -38.65 -9.28 15.48
CA ASN A 2 -38.12 -9.63 16.79
C ASN A 2 -38.65 -11.01 17.23
N VAL A 3 -38.11 -11.56 18.32
CA VAL A 3 -38.46 -12.91 18.81
C VAL A 3 -39.95 -13.02 19.15
N PHE A 4 -40.53 -11.99 19.76
CA PHE A 4 -41.96 -11.95 20.14
C PHE A 4 -42.90 -11.95 18.94
N GLU A 5 -42.58 -11.19 17.90
CA GLU A 5 -43.34 -11.18 16.64
C GLU A 5 -43.30 -12.54 15.95
N MET A 6 -42.14 -13.19 15.97
CA MET A 6 -41.97 -14.51 15.35
C MET A 6 -42.73 -15.60 16.12
N GLU A 7 -42.71 -15.56 17.46
CA GLU A 7 -43.51 -16.46 18.28
C GLU A 7 -45.02 -16.26 18.06
N GLY A 8 -45.46 -15.00 17.99
CA GLY A 8 -46.84 -14.66 17.67
C GLY A 8 -47.28 -15.21 16.31
N PHE A 9 -46.43 -15.11 15.29
CA PHE A 9 -46.72 -15.62 13.95
C PHE A 9 -46.81 -17.14 13.94
N LEU A 10 -45.83 -17.82 14.54
CA LEU A 10 -45.78 -19.28 14.61
C LEU A 10 -46.95 -19.88 15.41
N ARG A 11 -47.48 -19.14 16.40
CA ARG A 11 -48.67 -19.54 17.17
C ARG A 11 -50.00 -19.10 16.55
N GLY A 12 -49.97 -18.43 15.39
CA GLY A 12 -51.18 -17.91 14.72
C GLY A 12 -51.85 -16.74 15.43
N LYS A 13 -51.13 -16.05 16.32
CA LYS A 13 -51.63 -14.90 17.09
C LYS A 13 -51.39 -13.55 16.39
N CYS A 14 -50.52 -13.50 15.38
CA CYS A 14 -50.30 -12.30 14.56
C CYS A 14 -49.97 -12.67 13.11
N VAL A 15 -50.13 -11.70 12.19
CA VAL A 15 -49.82 -11.84 10.76
C VAL A 15 -48.73 -10.83 10.39
N PRO A 16 -47.63 -11.24 9.72
CA PRO A 16 -46.59 -10.33 9.28
C PRO A 16 -47.13 -9.31 8.29
N ARG A 17 -46.74 -8.03 8.45
CA ARG A 17 -47.19 -6.93 7.58
C ARG A 17 -46.82 -7.15 6.10
N ASP A 18 -45.72 -7.84 5.84
CA ASP A 18 -45.18 -8.06 4.50
C ASP A 18 -45.52 -9.44 3.93
N LEU A 19 -46.52 -10.14 4.51
CA LEU A 19 -47.10 -11.34 3.93
C LEU A 19 -47.87 -10.97 2.65
N LYS A 20 -47.59 -11.67 1.55
CA LYS A 20 -48.25 -11.40 0.27
C LYS A 20 -49.65 -12.03 0.20
N VAL A 21 -50.52 -11.45 -0.62
CA VAL A 21 -51.84 -12.04 -0.91
C VAL A 21 -51.64 -13.40 -1.58
N ASN A 22 -52.35 -14.44 -1.09
CA ASN A 22 -52.23 -15.83 -1.52
C ASN A 22 -50.87 -16.50 -1.23
N GLU A 23 -50.02 -15.92 -0.38
CA GLU A 23 -48.80 -16.56 0.12
C GLU A 23 -49.13 -17.34 1.40
N THR A 24 -48.80 -18.63 1.43
CA THR A 24 -48.93 -19.45 2.64
C THR A 24 -47.84 -19.09 3.65
N ASN A 25 -48.07 -19.40 4.94
CA ASN A 25 -47.06 -19.16 5.99
C ASN A 25 -45.74 -19.88 5.70
N ALA A 26 -45.77 -21.07 5.08
CA ALA A 26 -44.58 -21.80 4.69
C ALA A 26 -43.80 -21.08 3.59
N GLU A 27 -44.48 -20.61 2.54
CA GLU A 27 -43.86 -19.83 1.46
C GLU A 27 -43.25 -18.52 1.98
N TYR A 28 -43.95 -17.83 2.89
CA TYR A 28 -43.42 -16.64 3.56
C TYR A 28 -42.11 -16.91 4.29
N LEU A 29 -42.07 -17.99 5.08
CA LEU A 29 -40.86 -18.37 5.82
C LEU A 29 -39.71 -18.74 4.88
N VAL A 30 -39.98 -19.55 3.85
CA VAL A 30 -38.99 -19.92 2.84
C VAL A 30 -38.41 -18.68 2.17
N ARG A 31 -39.26 -17.73 1.77
CA ARG A 31 -38.79 -16.45 1.21
C ARG A 31 -37.93 -15.68 2.20
N LYS A 32 -38.31 -15.61 3.47
CA LYS A 32 -37.53 -14.89 4.49
C LYS A 32 -36.20 -15.53 4.81
N PHE A 33 -36.13 -16.86 4.83
CA PHE A 33 -34.86 -17.56 4.98
C PHE A 33 -33.98 -17.35 3.76
N ALA A 34 -34.52 -17.43 2.54
CA ALA A 34 -33.77 -17.13 1.32
C ALA A 34 -33.25 -15.67 1.30
N GLU A 35 -34.08 -14.69 1.71
CA GLU A 35 -33.65 -13.29 1.85
C GLU A 35 -32.53 -13.13 2.89
N ALA A 36 -32.58 -13.88 4.00
CA ALA A 36 -31.55 -13.85 5.03
C ALA A 36 -30.25 -14.51 4.57
N GLU A 37 -30.33 -15.68 3.93
CA GLU A 37 -29.20 -16.39 3.33
C GLU A 37 -28.52 -15.53 2.26
N ALA A 38 -29.28 -14.88 1.39
CA ALA A 38 -28.74 -13.96 0.38
C ALA A 38 -28.00 -12.77 1.01
N LYS A 39 -28.54 -12.19 2.10
CA LYS A 39 -27.85 -11.12 2.85
C LYS A 39 -26.57 -11.62 3.51
N CYS A 40 -26.59 -12.82 4.09
CA CYS A 40 -25.39 -13.43 4.66
C CYS A 40 -24.32 -13.70 3.60
N ALA A 41 -24.71 -14.19 2.43
CA ALA A 41 -23.80 -14.43 1.31
C ALA A 41 -23.17 -13.13 0.79
N ALA A 42 -23.98 -12.08 0.59
CA ALA A 42 -23.48 -10.77 0.19
C ALA A 42 -22.50 -10.18 1.22
N LEU A 43 -22.84 -10.27 2.52
CA LEU A 43 -21.96 -9.79 3.58
C LEU A 43 -20.64 -10.58 3.63
N ALA A 44 -20.68 -11.89 3.40
CA ALA A 44 -19.47 -12.72 3.35
C ALA A 44 -18.57 -12.35 2.16
N GLU A 45 -19.14 -12.04 0.99
CA GLU A 45 -18.40 -11.57 -0.17
C GLU A 45 -17.76 -10.21 0.09
N ASP A 46 -18.50 -9.26 0.67
CA ASP A 46 -17.97 -7.94 1.03
C ASP A 46 -16.86 -8.04 2.09
N GLN A 47 -17.02 -8.92 3.08
CA GLN A 47 -15.98 -9.20 4.07
C GLN A 47 -14.72 -9.79 3.43
N GLN A 48 -14.87 -10.70 2.47
CA GLN A 48 -13.73 -11.26 1.75
C GLN A 48 -12.97 -10.19 0.96
N LYS A 49 -13.69 -9.31 0.23
CA LYS A 49 -13.09 -8.17 -0.48
C LYS A 49 -12.37 -7.22 0.48
N ALA A 50 -12.97 -6.93 1.64
CA ALA A 50 -12.35 -6.09 2.65
C ALA A 50 -11.07 -6.70 3.21
N ILE A 51 -11.05 -8.02 3.47
CA ILE A 51 -9.86 -8.75 3.93
C ILE A 51 -8.74 -8.68 2.89
N GLU A 52 -9.06 -8.84 1.60
CA GLU A 52 -8.08 -8.75 0.52
C GLU A 52 -7.50 -7.34 0.38
N SER A 53 -8.35 -6.31 0.45
CA SER A 53 -7.93 -4.91 0.44
C SER A 53 -7.01 -4.57 1.61
N ILE A 54 -7.34 -5.01 2.83
CA ILE A 54 -6.49 -4.82 4.02
C ILE A 54 -5.13 -5.52 3.85
N LYS A 55 -5.11 -6.75 3.32
CA LYS A 55 -3.84 -7.47 3.07
C LYS A 55 -2.94 -6.73 2.08
N GLN A 56 -3.52 -6.16 1.01
CA GLN A 56 -2.77 -5.36 0.05
C GLN A 56 -2.21 -4.08 0.69
N ALA A 57 -3.03 -3.38 1.49
CA ALA A 57 -2.59 -2.19 2.22
C ALA A 57 -1.46 -2.50 3.21
N ASP A 58 -1.57 -3.59 3.98
CA ASP A 58 -0.52 -4.03 4.92
C ASP A 58 0.80 -4.34 4.20
N ALA A 59 0.74 -5.00 3.03
CA ALA A 59 1.92 -5.27 2.22
C ALA A 59 2.58 -3.98 1.72
N ALA A 60 1.78 -3.01 1.26
CA ALA A 60 2.28 -1.70 0.83
C ALA A 60 2.93 -0.92 1.99
N VAL A 61 2.33 -0.94 3.17
CA VAL A 61 2.88 -0.29 4.37
C VAL A 61 4.20 -0.92 4.79
N LYS A 62 4.31 -2.25 4.79
CA LYS A 62 5.56 -2.96 5.09
C LYS A 62 6.69 -2.58 4.12
N LEU A 63 6.40 -2.62 2.82
CA LEU A 63 7.38 -2.26 1.80
C LEU A 63 7.84 -0.81 1.94
N ALA A 64 6.91 0.12 2.20
CA ALA A 64 7.24 1.52 2.44
C ALA A 64 8.13 1.68 3.69
N HIS A 65 7.79 0.98 4.78
CA HIS A 65 8.57 1.03 6.02
C HIS A 65 10.00 0.50 5.82
N GLU A 66 10.18 -0.59 5.07
CA GLU A 66 11.50 -1.13 4.72
C GLU A 66 12.32 -0.12 3.90
N LYS A 67 11.75 0.47 2.85
CA LYS A 67 12.41 1.48 2.01
C LYS A 67 12.81 2.73 2.80
N PHE A 68 11.92 3.27 3.63
CA PHE A 68 12.23 4.43 4.45
C PHE A 68 13.25 4.14 5.54
N SER A 69 13.24 2.94 6.11
CA SER A 69 14.26 2.53 7.10
C SER A 69 15.64 2.46 6.46
N ALA A 70 15.76 1.94 5.24
CA ALA A 70 17.02 1.92 4.50
C ALA A 70 17.53 3.35 4.20
N LEU A 71 16.65 4.24 3.71
CA LEU A 71 16.99 5.66 3.49
C LEU A 71 17.39 6.38 4.78
N ALA A 72 16.72 6.09 5.89
CA ALA A 72 17.05 6.68 7.19
C ALA A 72 18.43 6.21 7.69
N ALA A 73 18.75 4.94 7.53
CA ALA A 73 20.05 4.38 7.88
C ALA A 73 21.17 4.97 7.02
N GLU A 74 20.97 5.08 5.70
CA GLU A 74 21.90 5.74 4.78
C GLU A 74 22.12 7.21 5.15
N ASN A 75 21.05 7.96 5.40
CA ASN A 75 21.14 9.36 5.84
C ASN A 75 21.86 9.51 7.18
N ALA A 76 21.66 8.59 8.13
CA ALA A 76 22.38 8.59 9.39
C ALA A 76 23.89 8.33 9.19
N GLY A 77 24.23 7.39 8.30
CA GLY A 77 25.61 7.09 7.90
C GLY A 77 26.30 8.30 7.28
N LEU A 78 25.65 8.97 6.32
CA LEU A 78 26.17 10.19 5.69
C LEU A 78 26.40 11.31 6.71
N LYS A 79 25.42 11.57 7.60
CA LYS A 79 25.57 12.57 8.68
C LYS A 79 26.70 12.22 9.63
N HIS A 80 26.86 10.94 9.97
CA HIS A 80 27.95 10.51 10.84
C HIS A 80 29.31 10.66 10.18
N ALA A 81 29.44 10.27 8.90
CA ALA A 81 30.67 10.46 8.13
C ALA A 81 31.09 11.94 8.09
N MET A 82 30.12 12.85 7.89
CA MET A 82 30.35 14.31 7.94
C MET A 82 30.78 14.80 9.33
N ALA A 83 30.19 14.27 10.40
CA ALA A 83 30.54 14.65 11.77
C ALA A 83 31.97 14.22 12.14
N VAL A 84 32.35 12.98 11.80
CA VAL A 84 33.69 12.43 12.07
C VAL A 84 34.78 13.21 11.33
N THR A 85 34.52 13.69 10.11
CA THR A 85 35.49 14.51 9.37
C THR A 85 35.71 15.87 10.01
N LEU A 86 34.66 16.48 10.57
CA LEU A 86 34.75 17.77 11.27
C LEU A 86 35.47 17.65 12.63
N GLU A 87 35.40 16.49 13.29
CA GLU A 87 36.05 16.26 14.59
C GLU A 87 37.57 16.03 14.49
N HIS A 88 38.04 15.46 13.36
CA HIS A 88 39.47 15.21 13.12
C HIS A 88 40.21 16.38 12.47
N VAL A 89 39.50 17.43 12.01
CA VAL A 89 40.13 18.66 11.54
C VAL A 89 39.88 19.75 12.56
N SER A 90 40.87 20.01 13.42
CA SER A 90 40.88 21.20 14.27
C SER A 90 40.99 22.43 13.38
N VAL A 91 39.86 23.02 12.98
CA VAL A 91 39.82 24.21 12.12
C VAL A 91 40.24 25.43 12.94
N THR A 92 41.54 25.66 13.08
CA THR A 92 42.08 26.79 13.87
C THR A 92 42.42 28.01 13.03
N ASP A 93 42.50 27.87 11.70
CA ASP A 93 42.68 28.95 10.74
C ASP A 93 41.91 28.71 9.43
N ALA A 94 41.84 29.74 8.57
CA ALA A 94 41.12 29.68 7.30
C ALA A 94 41.73 28.69 6.28
N GLY A 95 43.00 28.32 6.43
CA GLY A 95 43.68 27.36 5.55
C GLY A 95 43.26 25.92 5.87
N GLN A 96 43.17 25.58 7.16
CA GLN A 96 42.68 24.27 7.62
C GLN A 96 41.19 24.07 7.33
N ALA A 97 40.40 25.15 7.28
CA ALA A 97 39.00 25.08 6.87
C ALA A 97 38.86 24.60 5.41
N GLY A 98 39.74 25.05 4.52
CA GLY A 98 39.79 24.61 3.13
C GLY A 98 40.18 23.13 2.99
N VAL A 99 41.13 22.66 3.80
CA VAL A 99 41.54 21.25 3.82
C VAL A 99 40.43 20.35 4.35
N ALA A 100 39.73 20.75 5.42
CA ALA A 100 38.56 20.03 5.93
C ALA A 100 37.47 19.91 4.86
N ALA A 101 37.16 21.01 4.18
CA ALA A 101 36.17 21.04 3.12
C ALA A 101 36.55 20.13 1.94
N MET A 102 37.84 20.07 1.58
CA MET A 102 38.32 19.19 0.51
C MET A 102 38.19 17.71 0.87
N ILE A 103 38.57 17.33 2.10
CA ILE A 103 38.44 15.94 2.58
C ILE A 103 36.96 15.52 2.67
N ILE A 104 36.09 16.41 3.16
CA ILE A 104 34.65 16.17 3.22
C ILE A 104 34.07 16.03 1.81
N ASN A 105 34.45 16.90 0.88
CA ASN A 105 33.99 16.83 -0.51
C ASN A 105 34.43 15.54 -1.18
N ASP A 106 35.68 15.11 -0.97
CA ASP A 106 36.21 13.85 -1.50
C ASP A 106 35.51 12.62 -0.89
N ALA A 107 35.31 12.61 0.44
CA ALA A 107 34.61 11.53 1.12
C ALA A 107 33.13 11.43 0.71
N LEU A 108 32.46 12.57 0.50
CA LEU A 108 31.07 12.60 0.00
C LEU A 108 30.99 12.21 -1.48
N HIS A 109 31.94 12.61 -2.32
CA HIS A 109 31.94 12.27 -3.74
C HIS A 109 32.16 10.77 -4.00
N HIS A 110 32.85 10.07 -3.11
CA HIS A 110 33.07 8.63 -3.20
C HIS A 110 32.07 7.79 -2.38
N SER A 111 31.14 8.43 -1.67
CA SER A 111 30.10 7.72 -0.91
C SER A 111 28.96 7.32 -1.85
N GLU A 112 28.80 6.03 -2.10
CA GLU A 112 27.64 5.49 -2.81
C GLU A 112 26.37 5.63 -1.95
N THR A 113 25.22 5.87 -2.61
CA THR A 113 23.91 6.01 -1.96
C THR A 113 22.90 4.99 -2.50
N PRO A 114 23.16 3.69 -2.32
CA PRO A 114 22.38 2.62 -2.96
C PRO A 114 20.90 2.62 -2.56
N ALA A 115 20.54 3.04 -1.34
CA ALA A 115 19.14 3.13 -0.93
C ALA A 115 18.44 4.30 -1.62
N THR A 116 19.11 5.44 -1.78
CA THR A 116 18.62 6.57 -2.57
C THR A 116 18.48 6.21 -4.04
N ASP A 117 19.46 5.53 -4.63
CA ASP A 117 19.42 5.10 -6.03
C ASP A 117 18.27 4.11 -6.30
N ALA A 118 18.09 3.13 -5.41
CA ALA A 118 16.97 2.19 -5.47
C ALA A 118 15.61 2.89 -5.30
N PHE A 119 15.51 3.89 -4.42
CA PHE A 119 14.30 4.68 -4.26
C PHE A 119 13.98 5.50 -5.53
N LEU A 120 14.97 6.16 -6.13
CA LEU A 120 14.78 6.92 -7.37
C LEU A 120 14.42 6.01 -8.55
N ALA A 121 15.03 4.83 -8.64
CA ALA A 121 14.69 3.81 -9.63
C ALA A 121 13.22 3.37 -9.51
N GLU A 122 12.73 3.16 -8.28
CA GLU A 122 11.32 2.86 -8.04
C GLU A 122 10.41 4.02 -8.47
N VAL A 123 10.72 5.27 -8.08
CA VAL A 123 9.88 6.44 -8.45
C VAL A 123 9.82 6.59 -9.97
N ARG A 124 10.93 6.36 -10.68
CA ARG A 124 10.95 6.36 -12.15
C ARG A 124 10.07 5.23 -12.71
N ALA A 125 10.15 4.03 -12.15
CA ALA A 125 9.32 2.89 -12.57
C ALA A 125 7.82 3.18 -12.37
N GLN A 126 7.44 3.74 -11.23
CA GLN A 126 6.05 4.14 -10.94
C GLN A 126 5.54 5.22 -11.92
N GLY A 127 6.39 6.18 -12.29
CA GLY A 127 6.05 7.18 -13.30
C GLY A 127 5.77 6.57 -14.68
N VAL A 128 6.56 5.56 -15.06
CA VAL A 128 6.36 4.81 -16.32
C VAL A 128 5.05 4.01 -16.27
N GLU A 129 4.76 3.33 -15.16
CA GLU A 129 3.53 2.56 -14.99
C GLU A 129 2.29 3.47 -15.03
N MET A 130 2.31 4.59 -14.31
CA MET A 130 1.22 5.57 -14.32
C MET A 130 0.98 6.15 -15.73
N PHE A 131 2.06 6.40 -16.49
CA PHE A 131 1.96 6.84 -17.87
C PHE A 131 1.33 5.75 -18.77
N ALA A 132 1.71 4.48 -18.57
CA ALA A 132 1.18 3.34 -19.31
C ALA A 132 -0.31 3.06 -19.02
N GLU A 133 -0.79 3.37 -17.81
CA GLU A 133 -2.22 3.29 -17.47
C GLU A 133 -3.04 4.41 -18.09
N CYS A 134 -2.46 5.62 -18.19
CA CYS A 134 -3.13 6.78 -18.78
C CYS A 134 -3.11 6.76 -20.32
N ALA A 135 -2.10 6.15 -20.93
CA ALA A 135 -1.98 5.98 -22.37
C ALA A 135 -2.85 4.78 -22.82
N TYR A 136 -4.08 5.03 -23.27
CA TYR A 136 -5.09 4.04 -23.72
C TYR A 136 -4.68 3.12 -24.90
N THR A 137 -3.41 3.05 -25.27
CA THR A 137 -2.90 2.19 -26.36
C THR A 137 -2.41 0.86 -25.81
N LEU A 138 -3.22 -0.19 -25.99
CA LEU A 138 -2.90 -1.58 -25.62
C LEU A 138 -1.55 -2.08 -26.19
N GLU A 139 -1.08 -1.53 -27.31
CA GLU A 139 0.14 -1.99 -28.01
C GLU A 139 1.46 -1.67 -27.29
N HIS A 140 1.47 -0.76 -26.30
CA HIS A 140 2.71 -0.35 -25.61
C HIS A 140 2.66 -0.54 -24.09
N HIS A 141 1.53 -1.01 -23.54
CA HIS A 141 1.37 -1.21 -22.11
C HIS A 141 2.36 -2.25 -21.57
N ASP A 142 2.47 -3.41 -22.24
CA ASP A 142 3.39 -4.49 -21.83
C ASP A 142 4.87 -4.05 -21.90
N HIS A 143 5.23 -3.24 -22.90
CA HIS A 143 6.59 -2.69 -23.04
C HIS A 143 6.92 -1.70 -21.93
N ALA A 144 5.96 -0.85 -21.55
CA ALA A 144 6.15 0.10 -20.46
C ALA A 144 6.27 -0.61 -19.10
N VAL A 145 5.45 -1.63 -18.85
CA VAL A 145 5.55 -2.47 -17.63
C VAL A 145 6.90 -3.20 -17.59
N ALA A 146 7.36 -3.75 -18.72
CA ALA A 146 8.67 -4.38 -18.80
C ALA A 146 9.82 -3.39 -18.51
N PHE A 147 9.75 -2.18 -19.08
CA PHE A 147 10.74 -1.12 -18.83
C PHE A 147 10.74 -0.66 -17.37
N ALA A 148 9.57 -0.51 -16.74
CA ALA A 148 9.48 -0.22 -15.32
C ALA A 148 10.13 -1.31 -14.45
N ALA A 149 10.00 -2.58 -14.83
CA ALA A 149 10.68 -3.69 -14.15
C ALA A 149 12.21 -3.67 -14.34
N GLU A 150 12.71 -3.21 -15.49
CA GLU A 150 14.15 -3.00 -15.71
C GLU A 150 14.71 -1.87 -14.84
N LEU A 151 13.99 -0.75 -14.75
CA LEU A 151 14.38 0.37 -13.89
C LEU A 151 14.59 -0.08 -12.44
N ARG A 152 13.68 -0.92 -11.89
CA ARG A 152 13.81 -1.47 -10.52
C ARG A 152 15.03 -2.37 -10.33
N LYS A 153 15.55 -2.98 -11.39
CA LYS A 153 16.77 -3.80 -11.36
C LYS A 153 18.06 -2.98 -11.50
N GLY A 154 17.95 -1.65 -11.67
CA GLY A 154 19.08 -0.80 -12.00
C GLY A 154 19.52 -0.91 -13.47
N GLY A 155 18.70 -1.51 -14.34
CA GLY A 155 19.00 -1.61 -15.78
C GLY A 155 18.79 -0.26 -16.46
N ASN A 156 19.80 0.20 -17.21
CA ASN A 156 19.88 1.47 -17.94
C ASN A 156 20.28 2.72 -17.13
N GLN A 157 21.22 2.59 -16.18
CA GLN A 157 22.09 3.72 -15.78
C GLN A 157 23.53 3.46 -16.22
#